data_AF-A0A165ZFI9-F1
#
_entry.id   AF-A0A165ZFI9-F1
#
_cell.length_a   1.000
_cell.length_b   1.000
_cell.length_c   1.000
_cell.angle_alpha   90.00
_cell.angle_beta   90.00
_cell.angle_gamma   90.00
#
_symmetry.space_group_name_H-M   'P 1'
#
loop_
_entity.id
_entity.type
_entity.pdbx_description
1 polymer ?
#
loop_
_entity_poly.entity_id
_entity_poly.type
_entity_poly.pdbx_seq_one_letter_code
_entity_poly.pdbx_strand_id
1 'polypeptide(L)'
;MEPLRSFTTKDCVFQLLPQSMKHAPMTIDQYIALIQPGLAEWGKEGEPKIKIEIIDFIESAAGDKAVAHSKAVDSFGPNGVPYNNEYVFMFTFAEENGQKKISHINEFVDSGYFRDFMAAVAAAKET
;
A
#
# COMPACT_ATOMS: atom_id res chain seq x y z
N MET A 1 -11.92 -2.01 0.67
CA MET A 1 -11.16 -2.05 -0.59
C MET A 1 -11.93 -1.49 -1.78
N GLU A 2 -13.28 -1.42 -1.74
CA GLU A 2 -14.07 -0.74 -2.78
C GLU A 2 -13.60 0.70 -3.13
N PRO A 3 -13.15 1.53 -2.17
CA PRO A 3 -12.60 2.84 -2.51
C PRO A 3 -11.42 2.76 -3.49
N LEU A 4 -10.51 1.80 -3.33
CA LEU A 4 -9.35 1.65 -4.21
C LEU A 4 -9.79 1.43 -5.67
N ARG A 5 -10.75 0.54 -5.90
CA ARG A 5 -11.32 0.26 -7.23
C ARG A 5 -11.98 1.50 -7.85
N SER A 6 -12.64 2.32 -7.04
CA SER A 6 -13.33 3.52 -7.52
C SER A 6 -12.36 4.63 -7.98
N PHE A 7 -11.18 4.71 -7.37
CA PHE A 7 -10.17 5.73 -7.68
C PHE A 7 -9.21 5.32 -8.81
N THR A 8 -9.22 4.04 -9.22
CA THR A 8 -8.34 3.51 -10.25
C THR A 8 -9.06 3.29 -11.57
N THR A 9 -8.34 3.43 -12.69
CA THR A 9 -8.85 2.99 -14.00
C THR A 9 -9.03 1.48 -14.02
N LYS A 10 -9.86 0.97 -14.94
CA LYS A 10 -10.12 -0.47 -15.08
C LYS A 10 -8.85 -1.28 -15.36
N ASP A 11 -7.89 -0.69 -16.05
CA ASP A 11 -6.61 -1.27 -16.45
C ASP A 11 -5.44 -0.83 -15.56
N CYS A 12 -5.73 -0.23 -14.40
CA CYS A 12 -4.69 0.29 -13.51
C CYS A 12 -3.69 -0.79 -13.11
N VAL A 13 -2.41 -0.44 -13.24
CA VAL A 13 -1.28 -1.30 -12.86
C VAL A 13 -0.76 -0.90 -11.49
N PHE A 14 -0.57 -1.89 -10.63
CA PHE A 14 0.09 -1.78 -9.34
C PHE A 14 1.47 -2.44 -9.40
N GLN A 15 2.50 -1.71 -9.01
CA GLN A 15 3.86 -2.21 -8.92
C GLN A 15 4.39 -2.03 -7.50
N LEU A 16 4.70 -3.16 -6.85
CA LEU A 16 5.43 -3.16 -5.58
C LEU A 16 6.93 -3.02 -5.86
N LEU A 17 7.57 -2.11 -5.14
CA LEU A 17 9.00 -1.81 -5.17
C LEU A 17 9.57 -1.87 -3.74
N PRO A 18 10.89 -2.12 -3.58
CA PRO A 18 11.89 -2.36 -4.62
C PRO A 18 11.74 -3.70 -5.34
N GLN A 19 12.35 -3.82 -6.54
CA GLN A 19 12.33 -5.05 -7.36
C GLN A 19 12.93 -6.27 -6.64
N SER A 20 13.76 -6.06 -5.61
CA SER A 20 14.26 -7.12 -4.73
C SER A 20 13.16 -7.88 -3.98
N MET A 21 11.95 -7.33 -3.88
CA MET A 21 10.77 -8.01 -3.34
C MET A 21 10.16 -9.04 -4.31
N LYS A 22 10.61 -9.10 -5.57
CA LYS A 22 10.26 -10.13 -6.56
C LYS A 22 8.75 -10.25 -6.87
N HIS A 23 8.00 -9.16 -6.74
CA HIS A 23 6.63 -9.08 -7.21
C HIS A 23 6.58 -8.49 -8.62
N ALA A 24 5.98 -9.24 -9.55
CA ALA A 24 5.63 -8.71 -10.87
C ALA A 24 4.56 -7.61 -10.72
N PRO A 25 4.43 -6.69 -11.70
CA PRO A 25 3.29 -5.78 -11.75
C PRO A 25 1.96 -6.57 -11.75
N MET A 26 0.97 -6.01 -11.06
CA MET A 26 -0.33 -6.63 -10.80
C MET A 26 -1.45 -5.69 -11.22
N THR A 27 -2.63 -6.24 -11.51
CA THR A 27 -3.86 -5.45 -11.50
C THR A 27 -4.27 -5.10 -10.07
N ILE A 28 -5.15 -4.11 -9.90
CA ILE A 28 -5.70 -3.76 -8.59
C ILE A 28 -6.40 -4.95 -7.92
N ASP A 29 -7.10 -5.79 -8.69
CA ASP A 29 -7.74 -6.99 -8.14
C ASP A 29 -6.74 -8.04 -7.67
N GLN A 30 -5.65 -8.24 -8.42
CA GLN A 30 -4.56 -9.14 -8.01
C GLN A 30 -3.89 -8.63 -6.73
N TYR A 31 -3.64 -7.33 -6.64
CA TYR A 31 -3.09 -6.71 -5.43
C TYR A 31 -4.04 -6.89 -4.23
N ILE A 32 -5.33 -6.61 -4.38
CA ILE A 32 -6.32 -6.82 -3.32
C ILE A 32 -6.34 -8.28 -2.86
N ALA A 33 -6.36 -9.23 -3.80
CA ALA A 33 -6.34 -10.65 -3.49
C ALA A 33 -5.06 -11.08 -2.74
N LEU A 34 -3.92 -10.44 -3.03
CA LEU A 34 -2.65 -10.69 -2.34
C LEU A 34 -2.69 -10.22 -0.87
N ILE A 35 -3.18 -9.01 -0.61
CA ILE A 35 -3.08 -8.40 0.74
C ILE A 35 -4.23 -8.77 1.67
N GLN A 36 -5.42 -9.08 1.12
CA GLN A 36 -6.63 -9.26 1.90
C GLN A 36 -6.58 -10.40 2.94
N PRO A 37 -5.99 -11.59 2.64
CA PRO A 37 -5.84 -12.63 3.64
C PRO A 37 -4.94 -12.20 4.81
N GLY A 38 -3.84 -11.50 4.50
CA GLY A 38 -2.91 -11.01 5.52
C GLY A 38 -3.56 -9.99 6.45
N LEU A 39 -4.30 -9.02 5.89
CA LEU A 39 -4.95 -7.96 6.65
C LEU A 39 -6.07 -8.44 7.60
N ALA A 40 -6.59 -9.65 7.42
CA ALA A 40 -7.63 -10.20 8.30
C ALA A 40 -7.14 -10.34 9.75
N GLU A 41 -5.85 -10.67 9.93
CA GLU A 41 -5.22 -10.85 11.24
C GLU A 41 -4.69 -9.53 11.84
N TRP A 42 -4.77 -8.42 11.12
CA TRP A 42 -4.19 -7.14 11.53
C TRP A 42 -5.17 -6.32 12.36
N GLY A 43 -4.65 -5.37 13.14
CA GLY A 43 -5.40 -4.36 13.87
C GLY A 43 -6.42 -4.92 14.87
N LYS A 44 -7.24 -4.02 15.43
CA LYS A 44 -8.38 -4.38 16.28
C LYS A 44 -9.66 -4.48 15.45
N GLU A 45 -10.66 -5.20 15.96
CA GLU A 45 -11.99 -5.23 15.35
C GLU A 45 -12.59 -3.82 15.38
N GLY A 46 -13.18 -3.39 14.26
CA GLY A 46 -13.78 -2.06 14.12
C GLY A 46 -12.82 -0.90 13.82
N GLU A 47 -11.50 -1.13 13.80
CA GLU A 47 -10.50 -0.11 13.46
C GLU A 47 -9.90 -0.30 12.05
N PRO A 48 -9.41 0.78 11.41
CA PRO A 48 -8.61 0.66 10.19
C PRO A 48 -7.38 -0.22 10.45
N LYS A 49 -7.17 -1.21 9.58
CA LYS A 49 -6.10 -2.21 9.70
C LYS A 49 -4.71 -1.58 9.56
N ILE A 50 -4.60 -0.63 8.64
CA ILE A 50 -3.41 0.20 8.43
C ILE A 50 -3.89 1.64 8.31
N LYS A 51 -3.31 2.55 9.09
CA LYS A 51 -3.48 4.00 8.97
C LYS A 51 -2.18 4.55 8.39
N ILE A 52 -2.30 5.36 7.34
CA ILE A 52 -1.16 5.95 6.64
C ILE A 52 -1.25 7.46 6.79
N GLU A 53 -0.15 8.06 7.25
CA GLU A 53 0.03 9.51 7.31
C GLU A 53 0.91 9.94 6.14
N ILE A 54 0.48 10.97 5.39
CA ILE A 54 1.28 11.59 4.34
C ILE A 54 2.21 12.62 5.01
N ILE A 55 3.51 12.42 4.84
CA ILE A 55 4.57 13.30 5.36
C ILE A 55 4.84 14.43 4.37
N ASP A 56 4.94 14.09 3.08
CA ASP A 56 5.18 15.05 2.00
C ASP A 56 4.42 14.64 0.74
N PHE A 57 4.02 15.63 -0.06
CA PHE A 57 3.21 15.43 -1.26
C PHE A 57 3.65 16.38 -2.37
N ILE A 58 3.98 15.80 -3.52
CA ILE A 58 4.44 16.52 -4.70
C ILE A 58 3.54 16.14 -5.87
N GLU A 59 2.95 17.13 -6.54
CA GLU A 59 2.22 16.95 -7.79
C GLU A 59 3.02 17.52 -8.96
N SER A 60 2.97 16.88 -10.13
CA SER A 60 3.54 17.45 -11.35
C SER A 60 2.77 18.72 -11.75
N ALA A 61 3.43 19.66 -12.43
CA ALA A 61 2.78 20.89 -12.89
C ALA A 61 1.60 20.62 -13.85
N ALA A 62 1.63 19.50 -14.58
CA ALA A 62 0.55 19.06 -15.46
C ALA A 62 -0.58 18.32 -14.71
N GLY A 63 -0.38 17.99 -13.43
CA GLY A 63 -1.30 17.20 -12.62
C GLY A 63 -1.42 15.73 -13.03
N ASP A 64 -0.64 15.26 -13.99
CA ASP A 64 -0.71 13.88 -14.49
C ASP A 64 0.03 12.88 -13.58
N LYS A 65 0.80 13.37 -12.60
CA LYS A 65 1.56 12.54 -11.66
C LYS A 65 1.58 13.15 -10.27
N ALA A 66 1.65 12.30 -9.26
CA ALA A 66 1.92 12.70 -7.88
C ALA A 66 2.85 11.72 -7.18
N VAL A 67 3.57 12.20 -6.17
CA VAL A 67 4.39 11.41 -5.26
C VAL A 67 3.97 11.75 -3.84
N ALA A 68 3.69 10.72 -3.04
CA ALA A 68 3.40 10.85 -1.62
C ALA A 68 4.46 10.08 -0.82
N HIS A 69 5.23 10.81 -0.02
CA HIS A 69 6.05 10.21 1.03
C HIS A 69 5.18 10.03 2.26
N SER A 70 5.14 8.82 2.82
CA SER A 70 4.17 8.48 3.85
C SER A 70 4.68 7.40 4.79
N LYS A 71 4.04 7.27 5.95
CA LYS A 71 4.37 6.25 6.97
C LYS A 71 3.10 5.62 7.52
N ALA A 72 3.19 4.36 7.92
CA ALA A 72 2.17 3.75 8.75
C ALA A 72 2.24 4.32 10.17
N VAL A 73 1.08 4.67 10.72
CA VAL A 73 0.90 5.18 12.08
C VAL A 73 -0.17 4.38 12.78
N ASP A 74 -0.09 4.24 14.10
CA ASP A 74 -1.11 3.57 14.94
C ASP A 74 -1.66 2.27 14.34
N SER A 75 -0.76 1.51 13.69
CA SER A 75 -1.06 0.29 12.95
C SER A 75 -0.38 -0.88 13.65
N PHE A 76 -1.07 -2.01 13.68
CA PHE A 76 -0.63 -3.19 14.40
C PHE A 76 -0.86 -4.42 13.52
N GLY A 77 0.18 -5.23 13.39
CA GLY A 77 0.12 -6.55 12.79
C GLY A 77 -0.60 -7.58 13.67
N PRO A 78 -0.52 -8.86 13.28
CA PRO A 78 -1.00 -9.97 14.08
C PRO A 78 -0.40 -9.94 15.49
N ASN A 79 -1.18 -10.38 16.47
CA ASN A 79 -0.79 -10.42 17.89
C ASN A 79 -0.37 -9.05 18.47
N GLY A 80 -0.79 -7.95 17.84
CA GLY A 80 -0.51 -6.60 18.32
C GLY A 80 0.92 -6.12 18.07
N VAL A 81 1.69 -6.81 17.22
CA VAL A 81 3.05 -6.37 16.84
C VAL A 81 2.95 -4.99 16.17
N PRO A 82 3.62 -3.94 16.67
CA PRO A 82 3.56 -2.62 16.07
C PRO A 82 4.02 -2.62 14.61
N TYR A 83 3.29 -1.90 13.76
CA TYR A 83 3.59 -1.74 12.34
C TYR A 83 3.75 -0.25 12.00
N ASN A 84 4.97 0.16 11.67
CA ASN A 84 5.39 1.54 11.44
C ASN A 84 6.31 1.66 10.21
N ASN A 85 5.94 0.96 9.13
CA ASN A 85 6.69 0.99 7.87
C ASN A 85 6.59 2.37 7.17
N GLU A 86 7.54 2.65 6.29
CA GLU A 86 7.62 3.89 5.51
C GLU A 86 7.54 3.59 4.00
N TYR A 87 6.94 4.52 3.27
CA TYR A 87 6.50 4.32 1.90
C TYR A 87 6.72 5.57 1.04
N VAL A 88 7.05 5.34 -0.23
CA VAL A 88 6.87 6.34 -1.28
C VAL A 88 5.87 5.79 -2.30
N PHE A 89 4.70 6.41 -2.37
CA PHE A 89 3.73 6.13 -3.41
C PHE A 89 3.95 7.08 -4.59
N MET A 90 3.96 6.55 -5.80
CA MET A 90 3.98 7.34 -7.03
C MET A 90 2.75 6.98 -7.86
N PHE A 91 1.95 7.99 -8.16
CA PHE A 91 0.70 7.87 -8.89
C PHE A 91 0.86 8.47 -10.28
N THR A 92 0.37 7.75 -11.30
CA THR A 92 0.07 8.32 -12.62
C THR A 92 -1.43 8.41 -12.77
N PHE A 93 -1.93 9.54 -13.29
CA PHE A 93 -3.34 9.77 -13.50
C PHE A 93 -3.69 9.75 -15.00
N ALA A 94 -4.91 9.31 -15.29
CA ALA A 94 -5.51 9.33 -16.62
C ALA A 94 -7.00 9.69 -16.54
N GLU A 95 -7.57 10.15 -17.65
CA GLU A 95 -9.01 10.37 -17.78
C GLU A 95 -9.71 9.06 -18.15
N GLU A 96 -10.70 8.66 -17.36
CA GLU A 96 -11.58 7.53 -17.65
C GLU A 96 -13.03 7.97 -17.44
N ASN A 97 -13.83 7.95 -18.52
CA ASN A 97 -15.24 8.40 -18.49
C ASN A 97 -15.42 9.84 -17.96
N GLY A 98 -14.48 10.74 -18.26
CA GLY A 98 -14.52 12.15 -17.83
C GLY A 98 -14.17 12.37 -16.35
N GLN A 99 -13.55 11.37 -15.71
CA GLN A 99 -13.00 11.48 -14.36
C GLN A 99 -11.50 11.18 -14.38
N LYS A 100 -10.73 12.05 -13.72
CA LYS A 100 -9.32 11.81 -13.42
C LYS A 100 -9.19 10.68 -12.40
N LYS A 101 -8.58 9.57 -12.82
CA LYS A 101 -8.35 8.36 -12.00
C LYS A 101 -6.89 7.95 -12.05
N ILE A 102 -6.48 7.10 -11.11
CA ILE A 102 -5.13 6.54 -11.05
C ILE A 102 -5.03 5.41 -12.08
N SER A 103 -4.08 5.51 -13.02
CA SER A 103 -3.78 4.47 -14.00
C SER A 103 -2.54 3.64 -13.65
N HIS A 104 -1.67 4.16 -12.78
CA HIS A 104 -0.50 3.43 -12.30
C HIS A 104 -0.17 3.81 -10.87
N ILE A 105 0.11 2.80 -10.04
CA ILE A 105 0.60 2.94 -8.67
C ILE A 105 1.96 2.24 -8.59
N ASN A 106 3.01 2.97 -8.25
CA ASN A 106 4.23 2.36 -7.73
C ASN A 106 4.27 2.59 -6.21
N GLU A 107 4.28 1.52 -5.44
CA GLU A 107 4.50 1.57 -3.99
C GLU A 107 5.94 1.15 -3.71
N PHE A 108 6.79 2.07 -3.28
CA PHE A 108 8.11 1.75 -2.76
C PHE A 108 8.04 1.61 -1.24
N VAL A 109 8.30 0.42 -0.73
CA VAL A 109 8.27 0.13 0.72
C VAL A 109 9.68 0.07 1.28
N ASP A 110 9.85 0.40 2.57
CA ASP A 110 11.05 -0.05 3.30
C ASP A 110 11.00 -1.57 3.48
N SER A 111 11.59 -2.26 2.49
CA SER A 111 11.69 -3.72 2.46
C SER A 111 12.57 -4.28 3.58
N GLY A 112 13.49 -3.48 4.13
CA GLY A 112 14.32 -3.87 5.26
C GLY A 112 13.47 -3.96 6.52
N TYR A 113 12.72 -2.88 6.80
CA TYR A 113 11.73 -2.87 7.87
C TYR A 113 10.70 -4.00 7.73
N PHE A 114 10.12 -4.16 6.53
CA PHE A 114 9.07 -5.16 6.32
C PHE A 114 9.56 -6.59 6.59
N ARG A 115 10.78 -6.93 6.18
CA ARG A 115 11.40 -8.22 6.48
C ARG A 115 11.51 -8.44 7.99
N ASP A 116 12.01 -7.46 8.71
CA ASP A 116 12.26 -7.57 10.15
C ASP A 116 10.93 -7.65 10.93
N PHE A 117 9.91 -6.90 10.48
CA PHE A 117 8.55 -7.01 11.00
C PHE A 117 7.95 -8.42 10.81
N MET A 118 8.11 -9.02 9.62
CA MET A 118 7.60 -10.38 9.37
C MET A 118 8.29 -11.43 10.25
N ALA A 119 9.57 -11.25 10.55
CA ALA A 119 10.29 -12.11 11.51
C ALA A 119 9.73 -11.94 12.94
N ALA A 120 9.43 -10.72 13.36
CA ALA A 120 8.80 -10.45 14.67
C ALA A 120 7.39 -11.06 14.78
N VAL A 121 6.58 -10.97 13.72
CA VAL A 121 5.25 -11.60 13.66
C VAL A 121 5.35 -13.12 13.78
N ALA A 122 6.32 -13.76 13.09
CA ALA A 122 6.52 -15.20 13.19
C ALA A 122 6.90 -15.63 14.62
N ALA A 123 7.83 -14.92 15.26
CA ALA A 123 8.23 -15.21 16.64
C ALA A 123 7.07 -15.06 17.64
N ALA A 124 6.17 -14.09 17.44
CA ALA A 124 5.01 -13.87 18.29
C ALA A 124 3.88 -14.91 18.09
N LYS A 125 3.95 -15.77 17.06
CA LYS A 125 2.99 -16.88 16.85
C LYS A 125 3.42 -18.17 17.57
N GLU A 126 4.67 -18.28 17.98
CA GLU A 126 5.23 -19.46 18.66
C GLU A 126 5.09 -19.42 20.19
N THR A 127 4.62 -18.29 20.75
CA THR A 127 4.38 -18.05 22.18
C THR A 127 2.90 -18.08 22.52
#